data_AF-A0A7X7QD21-F1
#
_entry.id   AF-A0A7X7QD21-F1
#
_cell.length_a   1.000
_cell.length_b   1.000
_cell.length_c   1.000
_cell.angle_alpha   90.00
_cell.angle_beta   90.00
_cell.angle_gamma   90.00
#
_symmetry.space_group_name_H-M   'P 1'
#
loop_
_entity.id
_entity.type
_entity.pdbx_description
1 polymer ?
#
loop_
_entity_poly.entity_id
_entity_poly.type
_entity_poly.pdbx_seq_one_letter_code
_entity_poly.pdbx_strand_id
1 'polypeptide(L)'
;MTTDLLRAGFTGAILFDRLRDLYALGDSQTLRSLEQALRDWGPLLARSAATLLWLTELASPGLYPDGLPLAYAASVRLLCERERWLSQDQRVTGYVSQIVLLKSRGGSQAASLSLRFRLS
;
A
#
# COMPACT_ATOMS: atom_id res chain seq x y z
N MET A 1 -16.11 -2.06 11.37
CA MET A 1 -16.24 -2.45 9.94
C MET A 1 -15.16 -3.44 9.51
N THR A 2 -13.88 -3.06 9.32
CA THR A 2 -12.85 -4.01 8.85
C THR A 2 -12.70 -5.23 9.75
N THR A 3 -12.66 -5.03 11.06
CA THR A 3 -12.64 -6.12 12.04
C THR A 3 -13.82 -7.07 11.86
N ASP A 4 -15.02 -6.54 11.67
CA ASP A 4 -16.25 -7.33 11.53
C ASP A 4 -16.25 -8.12 10.21
N LEU A 5 -15.82 -7.50 9.11
CA LEU A 5 -15.65 -8.17 7.81
C LEU A 5 -14.67 -9.33 7.91
N LEU A 6 -13.50 -9.11 8.54
CA LEU A 6 -12.50 -10.16 8.72
C LEU A 6 -13.02 -11.29 9.62
N ARG A 7 -13.74 -10.97 10.70
CA ARG A 7 -14.35 -11.97 11.59
C ARG A 7 -15.47 -12.75 10.91
N ALA A 8 -16.21 -12.12 9.99
CA ALA A 8 -17.24 -12.77 9.18
C ALA A 8 -16.66 -13.68 8.08
N GLY A 9 -15.33 -13.78 7.95
CA GLY A 9 -14.68 -14.62 6.95
C GLY A 9 -14.69 -14.04 5.54
N PHE A 10 -14.71 -12.69 5.42
CA PHE A 10 -14.62 -12.02 4.13
C PHE A 10 -13.47 -12.57 3.27
N THR A 11 -13.75 -12.79 1.99
CA THR A 11 -12.77 -13.21 0.98
C THR A 11 -12.68 -12.16 -0.11
N GLY A 12 -11.49 -11.61 -0.35
CA GLY A 12 -11.28 -10.54 -1.32
C GLY A 12 -10.28 -9.50 -0.84
N ALA A 13 -10.32 -8.30 -1.42
CA ALA A 13 -9.43 -7.21 -1.05
C ALA A 13 -10.21 -6.06 -0.39
N ILE A 14 -9.68 -5.53 0.72
CA ILE A 14 -10.14 -4.28 1.33
C ILE A 14 -9.08 -3.22 1.02
N LEU A 15 -9.48 -2.19 0.30
CA LEU A 15 -8.62 -1.07 -0.10
C LEU A 15 -8.82 0.12 0.82
N PHE A 16 -7.76 0.54 1.49
CA PHE A 16 -7.68 1.81 2.17
C PHE A 16 -7.07 2.82 1.20
N ASP A 17 -7.94 3.59 0.54
CA ASP A 17 -7.53 4.60 -0.43
C ASP A 17 -7.02 5.86 0.26
N ARG A 18 -5.83 6.30 -0.18
CA ARG A 18 -5.12 7.52 0.24
C ARG A 18 -5.12 7.78 1.73
N LEU A 19 -4.16 7.15 2.42
CA LEU A 19 -3.71 7.67 3.71
C LEU A 19 -2.97 9.00 3.48
N ARG A 20 -3.74 10.09 3.39
CA ARG A 20 -3.18 11.43 3.18
C ARG A 20 -2.46 11.85 4.43
N ASP A 21 -1.25 12.37 4.22
CA ASP A 21 -0.42 12.95 5.27
C ASP A 21 -0.10 11.96 6.40
N LEU A 22 0.69 10.93 6.06
CA LEU A 22 1.22 9.96 7.03
C LEU A 22 1.95 10.63 8.21
N TYR A 23 2.45 11.85 8.01
CA TYR A 23 3.09 12.66 9.06
C TYR A 23 2.06 13.33 9.98
N ALA A 24 0.88 13.70 9.47
CA ALA A 24 -0.24 14.17 10.30
C ALA A 24 -0.86 13.07 11.18
N LEU A 25 -0.63 11.79 10.87
CA LEU A 25 -0.91 10.67 11.77
C LEU A 25 0.05 10.59 12.98
N GLY A 26 0.94 11.57 13.13
CA GLY A 26 1.75 11.79 14.31
C GLY A 26 0.96 12.13 15.59
N ASP A 27 -0.37 12.27 15.53
CA ASP A 27 -1.19 12.21 16.75
C ASP A 27 -1.09 10.81 17.38
N SER A 28 -0.53 10.77 18.58
CA SER A 28 -0.18 9.54 19.29
C SER A 28 -1.36 8.59 19.50
N GLN A 29 -2.60 9.08 19.57
CA GLN A 29 -3.78 8.24 19.74
C GLN A 29 -4.18 7.50 18.46
N THR A 30 -4.13 8.19 17.32
CA THR A 30 -4.45 7.60 16.03
C THR A 30 -3.44 6.53 15.66
N LEU A 31 -2.15 6.78 15.91
CA LEU A 31 -1.08 5.82 15.70
C LEU A 31 -1.28 4.55 16.56
N ARG A 32 -1.53 4.70 17.86
CA ARG A 32 -1.82 3.57 18.77
C ARG A 32 -3.04 2.77 18.32
N SER A 33 -4.07 3.44 17.84
CA SER A 33 -5.29 2.77 17.35
C SER A 33 -5.01 1.95 16.09
N LEU A 34 -4.20 2.48 15.17
CA LEU A 34 -3.76 1.75 13.98
C LEU A 34 -2.87 0.56 14.35
N GLU A 35 -1.91 0.74 15.26
CA GLU A 35 -1.05 -0.34 15.76
C GLU A 35 -1.87 -1.47 16.40
N GLN A 36 -2.87 -1.13 17.20
CA GLN A 36 -3.76 -2.10 17.82
C GLN A 36 -4.58 -2.84 16.76
N ALA A 37 -5.17 -2.11 15.80
CA ALA A 37 -5.94 -2.70 14.72
C ALA A 37 -5.09 -3.67 13.88
N LEU A 38 -3.85 -3.29 13.53
CA LEU A 38 -2.95 -4.17 12.77
C LEU A 38 -2.57 -5.43 13.55
N ARG A 39 -2.36 -5.32 14.87
CA ARG A 39 -2.13 -6.47 15.76
C ARG A 39 -3.34 -7.40 15.79
N ASP A 40 -4.54 -6.84 15.88
CA ASP A 40 -5.79 -7.61 15.95
C ASP A 40 -6.14 -8.26 14.60
N TRP A 41 -5.85 -7.59 13.48
CA TRP A 41 -6.15 -8.10 12.15
C TRP A 41 -5.15 -9.15 11.67
N GLY A 42 -3.89 -9.11 12.11
CA GLY A 42 -2.85 -10.06 11.68
C GLY A 42 -3.27 -11.54 11.77
N PRO A 43 -3.75 -12.03 12.92
CA PRO A 43 -4.23 -13.41 13.07
C PRO A 43 -5.47 -13.72 12.23
N LEU A 44 -6.37 -12.75 12.05
CA LEU A 44 -7.57 -12.94 11.21
C LEU A 44 -7.19 -13.08 9.74
N LEU A 45 -6.29 -12.23 9.26
CA LEU A 45 -5.77 -12.26 7.89
C LEU A 45 -5.04 -13.57 7.61
N ALA A 46 -4.22 -14.05 8.54
CA ALA A 46 -3.48 -15.30 8.40
C ALA A 46 -4.37 -16.54 8.22
N ARG A 47 -5.65 -16.46 8.60
CA ARG A 47 -6.64 -17.55 8.51
C ARG A 47 -7.70 -17.32 7.43
N SER A 48 -7.58 -16.22 6.68
CA SER A 48 -8.57 -15.80 5.68
C SER A 48 -7.93 -15.73 4.29
N ALA A 49 -8.77 -15.74 3.26
CA ALA A 49 -8.35 -15.37 1.91
C ALA A 49 -8.46 -13.84 1.66
N ALA A 50 -8.53 -13.04 2.73
CA ALA A 50 -8.61 -11.59 2.63
C ALA A 50 -7.23 -10.95 2.44
N THR A 51 -7.18 -9.88 1.67
CA THR A 51 -6.01 -9.02 1.50
C THR A 51 -6.36 -7.60 1.92
N LEU A 52 -5.52 -6.96 2.74
CA LEU A 52 -5.61 -5.52 2.98
C LEU A 52 -4.62 -4.80 2.07
N LEU A 53 -5.11 -3.82 1.33
CA LEU A 53 -4.32 -2.97 0.44
C LEU A 53 -4.34 -1.55 0.99
N TRP A 54 -3.17 -0.94 1.11
CA TRP A 54 -3.02 0.43 1.57
C TRP A 54 -2.37 1.27 0.48
N LEU A 55 -3.06 2.33 0.04
CA LEU A 55 -2.50 3.30 -0.88
C LEU A 55 -1.98 4.49 -0.08
N THR A 56 -0.66 4.68 -0.15
CA THR A 56 0.05 5.71 0.61
C THR A 56 0.76 6.66 -0.34
N GLU A 57 0.54 7.96 -0.13
CA GLU A 57 1.31 9.00 -0.80
C GLU A 57 2.53 9.33 0.09
N LEU A 58 3.73 9.17 -0.46
CA LEU A 58 4.98 9.42 0.25
C LEU A 58 5.62 10.71 -0.26
N ALA A 59 6.20 11.49 0.64
CA ALA A 59 6.99 12.68 0.28
C ALA A 59 8.30 12.31 -0.43
N SER A 60 8.84 11.12 -0.14
CA SER A 60 10.04 10.57 -0.75
C SER A 60 9.88 9.06 -1.03
N PRO A 61 10.44 8.53 -2.13
CA PRO A 61 10.26 7.14 -2.52
C PRO A 61 10.67 6.14 -1.43
N GLY A 62 9.72 5.29 -1.02
CA GLY A 62 9.95 4.22 -0.05
C GLY A 62 10.17 4.67 1.40
N LEU A 63 10.23 5.97 1.66
CA LEU A 63 10.46 6.55 2.98
C LEU A 63 9.11 6.77 3.67
N TYR A 64 8.85 5.97 4.69
CA TYR A 64 7.71 6.14 5.59
C TYR A 64 8.13 6.94 6.81
N PRO A 65 7.21 7.69 7.46
CA PRO A 65 7.51 8.34 8.73
C PRO A 65 7.96 7.33 9.79
N ASP A 66 8.91 7.75 10.63
CA ASP A 66 9.36 6.95 11.76
C ASP A 66 8.20 6.62 12.70
N GLY A 67 8.20 5.40 13.23
CA GLY A 67 7.15 4.91 14.12
C GLY A 67 5.85 4.50 13.43
N LEU A 68 5.70 4.70 12.12
CA LEU A 68 4.49 4.24 11.43
C LEU A 68 4.49 2.71 11.27
N PRO A 69 3.49 1.98 11.80
CA PRO A 69 3.50 0.52 11.83
C PRO A 69 3.31 -0.12 10.46
N LEU A 70 2.77 0.59 9.47
CA LEU A 70 2.43 0.04 8.15
C LEU A 70 3.65 -0.52 7.40
N ALA A 71 4.79 0.17 7.45
CA ALA A 71 6.02 -0.30 6.80
C ALA A 71 6.49 -1.66 7.34
N TYR A 72 6.26 -1.92 8.63
CA TYR A 72 6.64 -3.16 9.31
C TYR A 72 5.57 -4.24 9.19
N ALA A 73 4.30 -3.89 9.32
CA ALA A 73 3.17 -4.81 9.28
C ALA A 73 2.97 -5.43 7.90
N ALA A 74 3.14 -4.65 6.83
CA ALA A 74 2.90 -5.10 5.46
C ALA A 74 3.78 -6.30 5.06
N SER A 75 3.16 -7.35 4.52
CA SER A 75 3.88 -8.50 3.96
C SER A 75 4.59 -8.16 2.65
N VAL A 76 3.98 -7.28 1.84
CA VAL A 76 4.52 -6.80 0.56
C VAL A 76 4.48 -5.27 0.56
N ARG A 77 5.54 -4.62 0.08
CA ARG A 77 5.57 -3.17 -0.19
C ARG A 77 5.97 -2.95 -1.63
N LEU A 78 5.12 -2.23 -2.35
CA LEU A 78 5.37 -1.79 -3.72
C LEU A 78 5.52 -0.27 -3.73
N LEU A 79 6.54 0.20 -4.42
CA LEU A 79 6.71 1.60 -4.78
C LEU A 79 6.31 1.76 -6.23
N CYS A 80 5.38 2.65 -6.51
CA CYS A 80 4.91 2.94 -7.86
C CYS A 80 5.25 4.38 -8.19
N GLU A 81 6.16 4.59 -9.13
CA GLU A 81 6.58 5.91 -9.57
C GLU A 81 6.23 6.10 -11.03
N ARG A 82 5.78 7.30 -11.41
CA ARG A 82 5.58 7.64 -12.82
C ARG A 82 6.92 7.98 -13.44
N GLU A 83 7.39 7.11 -14.32
CA GLU A 83 8.67 7.28 -15.03
C GLU A 83 8.53 8.34 -16.13
N ARG A 84 7.50 8.20 -16.98
CA ARG A 84 7.25 9.14 -18.07
C ARG A 84 5.79 9.15 -18.52
N TRP A 85 5.39 10.25 -19.14
CA TRP A 85 4.13 10.33 -19.87
C TRP A 85 4.23 9.59 -21.21
N LEU A 86 3.10 9.05 -21.65
CA LEU A 86 2.90 8.64 -23.03
C LEU A 86 2.14 9.77 -23.72
N SER A 87 2.64 10.20 -24.87
CA SER A 87 1.99 11.19 -25.70
C SER A 87 1.76 10.64 -27.10
N GLN A 88 0.66 11.08 -27.70
CA GLN A 88 0.40 10.97 -29.13
C GLN A 88 0.12 12.38 -29.63
N ASP A 89 0.89 12.83 -30.59
CA ASP A 89 0.96 14.24 -31.00
C ASP A 89 1.22 15.15 -29.79
N GLN A 90 0.31 16.08 -29.51
CA GLN A 90 0.38 16.99 -28.34
C GLN A 90 -0.49 16.54 -27.16
N ARG A 91 -1.08 15.34 -27.20
CA ARG A 91 -1.99 14.85 -26.17
C ARG A 91 -1.34 13.76 -25.33
N VAL A 92 -1.45 13.88 -24.00
CA VAL A 92 -1.11 12.79 -23.07
C VAL A 92 -2.15 11.68 -23.20
N THR A 93 -1.70 10.48 -23.55
CA THR A 93 -2.53 9.28 -23.77
C THR A 93 -2.34 8.20 -22.71
N GLY A 94 -1.43 8.42 -21.75
CA GLY A 94 -1.08 7.42 -20.77
C GLY A 94 0.20 7.75 -20.02
N TYR A 95 0.70 6.79 -19.27
CA TYR A 95 1.98 6.89 -18.59
C TYR A 95 2.63 5.52 -18.44
N VAL A 96 3.96 5.53 -18.25
CA VAL A 96 4.71 4.36 -17.78
C VAL A 96 4.96 4.57 -16.30
N SER A 97 4.68 3.54 -15.50
CA SER A 97 5.05 3.51 -14.09
C SER A 97 6.10 2.44 -13.86
N GLN A 98 7.17 2.80 -13.16
CA GLN A 98 8.09 1.85 -12.59
C GLN A 98 7.53 1.37 -11.26
N ILE A 99 7.38 0.05 -11.13
CA ILE A 99 6.93 -0.62 -9.92
C ILE A 99 8.13 -1.35 -9.33
N VAL A 100 8.49 -1.00 -8.09
CA VAL A 100 9.63 -1.58 -7.37
C VAL A 100 9.12 -2.33 -6.14
N LEU A 101 9.54 -3.59 -6.00
CA LEU A 101 9.31 -4.37 -4.80
C LEU A 101 10.30 -3.96 -3.71
N LEU A 102 9.82 -3.19 -2.73
CA LEU A 102 10.62 -2.73 -1.59
C LEU A 102 10.71 -3.78 -0.46
N LYS A 103 9.69 -4.65 -0.34
CA LYS A 103 9.63 -5.67 0.70
C LYS A 103 8.78 -6.84 0.23
N SER A 104 9.23 -8.07 0.51
CA SER A 104 8.44 -9.30 0.37
C SER A 104 8.74 -10.25 1.52
N ARG A 105 7.71 -10.56 2.32
CA ARG A 105 7.73 -11.59 3.36
C ARG A 105 7.56 -12.95 2.68
N GLY A 106 8.62 -13.43 2.05
CA GLY A 106 8.62 -14.68 1.27
C GLY A 106 9.92 -14.97 0.52
N GLY A 107 10.93 -14.10 0.62
CA GLY A 107 12.28 -14.37 0.08
C GLY A 107 12.48 -14.02 -1.39
N SER A 108 11.56 -13.29 -2.03
CA SER A 108 11.81 -12.73 -3.37
C SER A 108 13.00 -11.77 -3.33
N GLN A 109 13.89 -11.85 -4.32
CA GLN A 109 14.86 -10.81 -4.58
C GLN A 109 14.14 -9.50 -4.95
N ALA A 110 14.79 -8.37 -4.67
CA ALA A 110 14.33 -7.06 -5.11
C ALA A 110 14.12 -7.10 -6.64
N ALA A 111 12.93 -6.73 -7.07
CA ALA A 111 12.52 -6.79 -8.47
C ALA A 111 11.86 -5.46 -8.84
N SER A 112 12.12 -5.01 -10.06
CA SER A 112 11.45 -3.87 -10.65
C SER A 112 10.82 -4.27 -11.99
N LEU A 113 9.68 -3.67 -12.30
CA LEU A 113 8.99 -3.87 -13.56
C LEU A 113 8.35 -2.56 -14.01
N SER A 114 8.34 -2.30 -15.31
CA SER A 114 7.68 -1.12 -15.88
C SER A 114 6.33 -1.50 -16.47
N LEU A 115 5.25 -0.90 -15.97
CA LEU A 115 3.90 -1.07 -16.51
C LEU A 115 3.48 0.15 -17.33
N ARG A 116 2.74 -0.11 -18.40
CA ARG A 116 2.16 0.92 -19.26
C ARG A 116 0.67 1.04 -18.98
N PHE A 117 0.23 2.25 -18.61
CA PHE A 117 -1.17 2.60 -18.40
C PHE A 117 -1.64 3.53 -19.50
N ARG A 118 -2.79 3.24 -20.11
CA ARG A 118 -3.42 4.10 -21.13
C ARG A 118 -4.63 4.80 -20.52
N LEU A 119 -4.79 6.07 -20.83
CA LEU A 119 -5.97 6.85 -20.49
C LEU A 119 -7.00 6.62 -21.60
N SER A 120 -8.14 6.02 -21.24
CA SER A 120 -9.31 5.89 -22.11
C SER A 120 -10.00 7.22 -22.32
#